data_AF-X6LWC0-F1
#
_entry.id   AF-X6LWC0-F1
#
_cell.length_a   1.000
_cell.length_b   1.000
_cell.length_c   1.000
_cell.angle_alpha   90.00
_cell.angle_beta   90.00
_cell.angle_gamma   90.00
#
_symmetry.space_group_name_H-M   'P 1'
#
loop_
_entity.id
_entity.type
_entity.pdbx_description
1 polymer ?
#
loop_
_entity_poly.entity_id
_entity_poly.type
_entity_poly.pdbx_seq_one_letter_code
_entity_poly.pdbx_strand_id
1 'polypeptide(L)'
;MATFNNEKRSSTRLPKKEEIEVILQHWTRISNIKLGWIYEFDKLVVNYVMFYFLSFIQMIISSPNIYLFVDYSTFDGKQLICSGSYDKTACVWEFDNNKQIQSFKGHSDCVKC
;
A
#
# COMPACT_ATOMS: atom_id res chain seq x y z
N MET A 1 40.56 41.09 -8.67
CA MET A 1 40.49 40.02 -7.65
C MET A 1 39.04 39.61 -7.49
N ALA A 2 38.65 38.48 -8.08
CA ALA A 2 37.45 37.71 -7.74
C ALA A 2 37.59 36.35 -8.41
N THR A 3 38.05 35.37 -7.64
CA THR A 3 38.00 33.94 -7.93
C THR A 3 36.61 33.42 -7.55
N PHE A 4 35.91 32.73 -8.45
CA PHE A 4 34.78 31.87 -8.05
C PHE A 4 34.72 30.60 -8.92
N ASN A 5 35.36 29.57 -8.38
CA ASN A 5 34.92 28.19 -8.17
C ASN A 5 34.18 27.43 -9.29
N ASN A 6 34.89 26.41 -9.77
CA ASN A 6 34.40 25.11 -10.23
C ASN A 6 33.09 24.65 -9.56
N GLU A 7 32.01 24.63 -10.32
CA GLU A 7 30.93 23.68 -10.10
C GLU A 7 31.17 22.45 -10.97
N LYS A 8 31.70 21.40 -10.36
CA LYS A 8 31.63 20.02 -10.88
C LYS A 8 30.15 19.66 -11.02
N ARG A 9 29.56 19.88 -12.20
CA ARG A 9 28.36 19.16 -12.63
C ARG A 9 28.75 17.70 -12.81
N SER A 10 28.55 16.88 -11.78
CA SER A 10 28.56 15.43 -11.91
C SER A 10 27.36 15.03 -12.77
N SER A 11 27.56 14.92 -14.08
CA SER A 11 26.57 14.29 -14.97
C SER A 11 26.42 12.84 -14.53
N THR A 12 25.30 12.49 -13.92
CA THR A 12 25.00 11.11 -13.53
C THR A 12 24.82 10.29 -14.82
N ARG A 13 25.89 9.58 -15.21
CA ARG A 13 25.86 8.69 -16.37
C ARG A 13 24.98 7.49 -15.99
N LEU A 14 23.92 7.24 -16.74
CA LEU A 14 23.11 6.04 -16.56
C LEU A 14 24.01 4.81 -16.80
N PRO A 15 24.07 3.86 -15.86
CA PRO A 15 24.94 2.71 -15.97
C PRO A 15 24.51 1.82 -17.14
N LYS A 16 25.49 1.27 -17.85
CA LYS A 16 25.22 0.32 -18.93
C LYS A 16 24.72 -1.00 -18.36
N LYS A 17 23.99 -1.79 -19.15
CA LYS A 17 23.46 -3.11 -18.74
C LYS A 17 24.54 -4.02 -18.11
N GLU A 18 25.74 -3.99 -18.68
CA GLU A 18 26.92 -4.75 -18.20
C GLU A 18 27.35 -4.31 -16.79
N GLU A 19 27.32 -3.00 -16.49
CA GLU A 19 27.67 -2.48 -15.16
C GLU A 19 26.63 -2.87 -14.11
N ILE A 20 25.34 -2.83 -14.48
CA ILE A 20 24.24 -3.28 -13.61
C ILE A 20 24.41 -4.76 -13.27
N GLU A 21 24.77 -5.59 -14.25
CA GLU A 21 24.95 -7.03 -14.05
C GLU A 21 26.12 -7.34 -13.11
N VAL A 22 27.25 -6.61 -13.25
CA VAL A 22 28.40 -6.71 -12.32
C VAL A 22 28.01 -6.27 -10.91
N ILE A 23 27.25 -5.17 -10.77
CA ILE A 23 26.75 -4.70 -9.48
C ILE A 23 25.87 -5.78 -8.85
N LEU A 24 24.88 -6.31 -9.56
CA LEU A 24 23.98 -7.34 -9.04
C LEU A 24 24.74 -8.61 -8.61
N GLN A 25 25.71 -9.07 -9.40
CA GLN A 25 26.54 -10.22 -9.04
C GLN A 25 27.37 -9.95 -7.77
N HIS A 26 27.93 -8.74 -7.65
CA HIS A 26 28.70 -8.34 -6.47
C HIS A 26 27.83 -8.33 -5.20
N TRP A 27 26.65 -7.71 -5.27
CA TRP A 27 25.69 -7.68 -4.16
C TRP A 27 25.19 -9.08 -3.79
N THR A 28 24.92 -9.93 -4.78
CA THR A 28 24.50 -11.32 -4.52
C THR A 28 25.56 -12.10 -3.75
N ARG A 29 26.85 -11.85 -4.08
CA ARG A 29 27.99 -12.49 -3.41
C ARG A 29 28.22 -11.95 -2.00
N ILE A 30 28.06 -10.65 -1.77
CA ILE A 30 28.21 -10.02 -0.45
C ILE A 30 27.06 -10.37 0.49
N SER A 31 25.83 -10.32 -0.02
CA SER A 31 24.61 -10.51 0.78
C SER A 31 24.40 -11.96 1.21
N ASN A 32 25.21 -12.91 0.72
CA ASN A 32 25.21 -14.32 1.15
C ASN A 32 23.78 -14.91 1.18
N ILE A 33 22.96 -14.50 0.19
CA ILE A 33 21.52 -14.77 0.14
C ILE A 33 21.35 -16.27 -0.01
N LYS A 34 20.95 -16.94 1.08
CA LYS A 34 20.70 -18.38 1.06
C LYS A 34 19.50 -18.67 0.17
N LEU A 35 19.59 -19.73 -0.63
CA LEU A 35 18.47 -20.27 -1.40
C LEU A 35 17.35 -20.63 -0.41
N GLY A 36 16.27 -19.84 -0.41
CA GLY A 36 15.21 -19.88 0.61
C GLY A 36 14.89 -18.52 1.28
N TRP A 37 15.77 -17.51 1.17
CA TRP A 37 15.52 -16.18 1.71
C TRP A 37 14.31 -15.49 1.07
N ILE A 38 14.10 -15.70 -0.23
CA ILE A 38 12.93 -15.18 -0.97
C ILE A 38 11.65 -15.81 -0.40
N TYR A 39 11.66 -17.10 -0.06
CA TYR A 39 10.51 -17.76 0.54
C TYR A 39 10.20 -17.23 1.94
N GLU A 40 11.22 -16.99 2.77
CA GLU A 40 11.03 -16.36 4.10
C GLU A 40 10.55 -14.91 3.98
N PHE A 41 11.02 -14.17 2.96
CA PHE A 41 10.55 -12.83 2.64
C PHE A 41 9.09 -12.85 2.19
N ASP A 42 8.73 -13.72 1.25
CA ASP A 42 7.36 -13.89 0.77
C ASP A 42 6.43 -14.27 1.92
N LYS A 43 6.86 -15.15 2.82
CA LYS A 43 6.12 -15.52 4.03
C LYS A 43 5.91 -14.32 4.96
N LEU A 44 6.91 -13.44 5.10
CA LEU A 44 6.79 -12.21 5.88
C LEU A 44 5.81 -11.23 5.24
N VAL A 45 5.86 -11.07 3.91
CA VAL A 45 4.90 -10.24 3.15
C VAL A 45 3.49 -10.79 3.30
N VAL A 46 3.29 -12.09 3.14
CA VAL A 46 1.99 -12.74 3.32
C VAL A 46 1.50 -12.55 4.75
N ASN A 47 2.31 -12.80 5.78
CA ASN A 47 1.89 -12.60 7.17
C ASN A 47 1.52 -11.15 7.46
N TYR A 48 2.27 -10.18 6.92
CA TYR A 48 1.96 -8.77 7.03
C TYR A 48 0.60 -8.48 6.38
N VAL A 49 0.43 -8.80 5.10
CA VAL A 49 -0.83 -8.55 4.37
C VAL A 49 -2.00 -9.28 5.05
N MET A 50 -1.81 -10.52 5.47
CA MET A 50 -2.83 -11.31 6.17
C MET A 50 -3.18 -10.70 7.52
N PHE A 51 -2.23 -10.12 8.25
CA PHE A 51 -2.53 -9.42 9.50
C PHE A 51 -3.43 -8.21 9.28
N TYR A 52 -3.15 -7.38 8.27
CA TYR A 52 -4.03 -6.25 7.91
C TYR A 52 -5.39 -6.73 7.39
N PHE A 53 -5.42 -7.79 6.60
CA PHE A 53 -6.65 -8.39 6.10
C PHE A 53 -7.51 -8.98 7.23
N LEU A 54 -6.90 -9.66 8.19
CA LEU A 54 -7.60 -10.19 9.38
C LEU A 54 -8.11 -9.05 10.27
N SER A 55 -7.34 -7.97 10.43
CA SER A 55 -7.80 -6.77 11.16
C SER A 55 -9.02 -6.13 10.48
N PHE A 56 -9.03 -6.07 9.15
CA PHE A 56 -10.15 -5.60 8.36
C PHE A 56 -11.38 -6.52 8.48
N ILE A 57 -11.19 -7.85 8.45
CA ILE A 57 -12.27 -8.82 8.73
C ILE A 57 -12.80 -8.65 10.15
N GLN A 58 -11.94 -8.47 11.15
CA GLN A 58 -12.36 -8.28 12.54
C GLN A 58 -13.19 -7.00 12.71
N MET A 59 -12.81 -5.92 12.01
CA MET A 59 -13.59 -4.68 11.94
C MET A 59 -14.98 -4.91 11.32
N ILE A 60 -15.07 -5.76 10.30
CA ILE A 60 -16.34 -6.17 9.67
C ILE A 60 -17.17 -7.02 10.64
N ILE A 61 -16.58 -8.03 11.30
CA ILE A 61 -17.29 -8.96 12.21
C ILE A 61 -17.74 -8.27 13.50
N SER A 62 -16.97 -7.31 14.02
CA SER A 62 -17.32 -6.57 15.24
C SER A 62 -18.53 -5.64 15.06
N SER A 63 -18.95 -5.38 13.81
CA SER A 63 -20.16 -4.61 13.50
C SER A 63 -21.27 -5.60 13.16
N PRO A 64 -22.28 -5.81 14.04
CA PRO A 64 -23.20 -6.94 13.90
C PRO A 64 -24.25 -6.75 12.80
N ASN A 65 -24.17 -5.72 11.94
CA ASN A 65 -25.15 -5.49 10.89
C ASN A 65 -24.57 -4.79 9.65
N ILE A 66 -24.21 -5.66 8.70
CA ILE A 66 -24.36 -5.49 7.25
C ILE A 66 -23.35 -4.54 6.56
N TYR A 67 -22.60 -5.09 5.61
CA TYR A 67 -22.20 -4.35 4.41
C TYR A 67 -22.49 -5.22 3.18
N LEU A 68 -23.18 -4.65 2.19
CA LEU A 68 -23.58 -5.34 0.98
C LEU A 68 -22.53 -5.24 -0.13
N PHE A 69 -21.73 -4.17 -0.12
CA PHE A 69 -20.67 -3.93 -1.07
C PHE A 69 -19.54 -3.12 -0.45
N VAL A 70 -18.33 -3.37 -0.94
CA VAL A 70 -17.12 -2.63 -0.62
C VAL A 70 -16.44 -2.29 -1.94
N ASP A 71 -16.20 -1.01 -2.17
CA ASP A 71 -15.48 -0.52 -3.33
C ASP A 71 -14.20 0.20 -2.89
N TYR A 72 -13.17 0.12 -3.72
CA TYR A 72 -11.86 0.71 -3.46
C TYR A 72 -11.59 1.81 -4.48
N SER A 73 -11.18 2.98 -3.98
CA SER A 73 -10.77 4.09 -4.83
C SER A 73 -9.48 4.71 -4.30
N THR A 74 -8.68 5.24 -5.22
CA THR A 74 -7.49 6.03 -4.87
C THR A 74 -7.74 7.47 -5.28
N PHE A 75 -7.62 8.39 -4.33
CA PHE A 75 -7.78 9.82 -4.58
C PHE A 75 -6.62 10.56 -3.92
N ASP A 76 -5.83 11.28 -4.72
CA ASP A 76 -4.69 12.08 -4.24
C ASP A 76 -3.68 11.28 -3.39
N GLY A 77 -3.39 10.04 -3.82
CA GLY A 77 -2.48 9.14 -3.10
C GLY A 77 -3.06 8.50 -1.84
N LYS A 78 -4.31 8.81 -1.47
CA LYS A 78 -5.01 8.21 -0.35
C LYS A 78 -5.87 7.04 -0.79
N GLN A 79 -5.85 5.98 0.01
CA GLN A 79 -6.68 4.80 -0.22
C GLN A 79 -8.01 4.97 0.51
N LEU A 80 -9.08 5.10 -0.26
CA LEU A 80 -10.43 5.28 0.22
C LEU A 80 -11.24 4.01 -0.02
N ILE A 81 -11.93 3.57 1.02
CA ILE A 81 -12.84 2.43 0.95
C ILE A 81 -14.26 2.95 1.13
N CYS A 82 -15.12 2.65 0.17
CA CYS A 82 -16.55 2.97 0.21
C CYS A 82 -17.31 1.69 0.54
N SER A 83 -18.20 1.74 1.53
CA SER A 83 -19.02 0.59 1.93
C SER A 83 -20.48 1.01 2.01
N GLY A 84 -21.41 0.20 1.50
CA GLY A 84 -22.85 0.41 1.69
C GLY A 84 -23.51 -0.72 2.46
N SER A 85 -24.55 -0.40 3.23
CA SER A 85 -25.21 -1.33 4.15
C SER A 85 -26.74 -1.40 3.94
N TYR A 86 -27.34 -2.50 4.40
CA TYR A 86 -28.80 -2.67 4.50
C TYR A 86 -29.41 -1.71 5.53
N ASP A 87 -28.61 -1.18 6.46
CA ASP A 87 -29.06 -0.17 7.43
C ASP A 87 -29.29 1.21 6.80
N LYS A 88 -29.24 1.28 5.46
CA LYS A 88 -29.45 2.48 4.63
C LYS A 88 -28.38 3.53 4.87
N THR A 89 -27.19 3.09 5.27
CA THR A 89 -26.01 3.93 5.40
C THR A 89 -24.96 3.56 4.37
N ALA A 90 -24.24 4.57 3.89
CA ALA A 90 -23.00 4.40 3.16
C ALA A 90 -21.88 5.08 3.96
N CYS A 91 -20.74 4.43 4.05
CA CYS A 91 -19.60 4.89 4.85
C CYS A 91 -18.36 4.96 3.97
N VAL A 92 -17.57 6.00 4.17
CA VAL A 92 -16.28 6.19 3.52
C VAL A 92 -15.19 6.15 4.58
N TRP A 93 -14.17 5.35 4.31
CA TRP A 93 -13.07 5.05 5.22
C TRP A 93 -11.74 5.43 4.58
N GLU A 94 -10.85 6.04 5.36
CA GLU A 94 -9.44 6.22 4.98
C GLU A 94 -8.67 5.01 5.50
N PHE A 95 -8.07 4.23 4.59
CA PHE A 95 -7.34 3.02 4.94
C PHE A 95 -6.10 3.34 5.80
N ASP A 96 -5.35 4.38 5.44
CA ASP A 96 -4.07 4.73 6.07
C ASP A 96 -4.20 5.05 7.57
N ASN A 97 -5.32 5.66 7.96
CA ASN A 97 -5.59 6.07 9.34
C ASN A 97 -6.61 5.16 10.04
N ASN A 98 -7.09 4.11 9.36
CA ASN A 98 -8.21 3.25 9.77
C ASN A 98 -9.40 4.05 10.34
N LYS A 99 -9.68 5.21 9.73
CA LYS A 99 -10.62 6.20 10.26
C LYS A 99 -11.82 6.32 9.35
N GLN A 100 -13.01 6.32 9.94
CA GLN A 100 -14.23 6.68 9.22
C GLN A 100 -14.17 8.18 8.89
N ILE A 101 -14.14 8.51 7.60
CA ILE A 101 -14.18 9.90 7.14
C ILE A 101 -15.59 10.43 7.25
N GLN A 102 -16.57 9.65 6.77
CA GLN A 102 -17.94 10.10 6.70
C GLN A 102 -18.92 8.93 6.69
N SER A 103 -20.07 9.13 7.34
CA SER A 103 -21.26 8.29 7.21
C SER A 103 -22.37 9.09 6.53
N PHE A 104 -22.85 8.59 5.40
CA PHE A 104 -24.01 9.09 4.69
C PHE A 104 -25.25 8.34 5.18
N LYS A 105 -26.18 9.09 5.79
CA LYS A 105 -27.47 8.59 6.28
C LYS A 105 -28.58 9.34 5.54
N GLY A 106 -29.71 8.68 5.34
CA GLY A 106 -30.87 9.27 4.65
C GLY A 106 -31.28 8.56 3.37
N HIS A 107 -30.67 7.41 3.06
CA HIS A 107 -31.15 6.55 1.97
C HIS A 107 -32.52 5.95 2.37
N SER A 108 -33.47 5.96 1.43
CA SER A 108 -34.83 5.43 1.65
C SER A 108 -34.87 3.90 1.72
N ASP A 109 -33.86 3.24 1.18
CA ASP A 109 -33.70 1.78 1.12
C ASP A 109 -32.21 1.41 1.22
N CYS A 110 -31.91 0.12 1.21
CA CYS A 110 -30.57 -0.44 1.23
C CYS A 110 -29.69 0.13 0.10
N VAL A 111 -28.46 0.48 0.45
CA VAL A 111 -27.49 0.98 -0.53
C VAL A 111 -26.86 -0.25 -1.19
N LYS A 112 -26.98 -0.36 -2.52
CA LYS A 112 -26.36 -1.40 -3.36
C LYS A 112 -25.63 -0.72 -4.52
N CYS A 113 -24.45 -1.21 -4.91
CA CYS A 113 -23.76 -0.82 -6.15
C CYS A 113 -23.74 -1.97 -7.14
#